data_AF-A0A6J1XYH5-F1
#
_entry.id   AF-A0A6J1XYH5-F1
#
_cell.length_a   1.000
_cell.length_b   1.000
_cell.length_c   1.000
_cell.angle_alpha   90.00
_cell.angle_beta   90.00
_cell.angle_gamma   90.00
#
_symmetry.space_group_name_H-M   'P 1'
#
loop_
_entity.id
_entity.type
_entity.pdbx_description
1 polymer ?
#
loop_
_entity_poly.entity_id
_entity_poly.type
_entity_poly.pdbx_seq_one_letter_code
_entity_poly.pdbx_strand_id
1 'polypeptide(L)'
;MGPRVPLPPEIQLAQRLAGNEQVTRDRAVKRLRKYIVARTQRAAGGFTHDELLKVWKGLFYCMWMQDKALLQEELGRTISQLIHAFQTTEAQHLFLQTFWQTMNREWTGIDRLRLDKFYMLMRMVLNESLKALKMQGWEERQAERLLELLTTEILHPDSQAPSGVKSHFLEIFLEELSKVGAAELTADQNLKFIEPFCTIAAQTKDSLVLHNITRGVFETIVEQAPFAIEDLMSELEAPEEEEGTSEDEREEDVPSKEPRRGSLHGAAPDTSEEPAGDGEDSVGPVLQFDYEAVASRLFAAASQQDTPSQNRKRLYKVIRKLQDLAEGLFPEDDVPEKACRNLQEDRRERKTKKRLPKSALQNKAGKGGEEDSCADLSSGAERMARRQGSGAERAGPQEQPGGPAGRGARKRRRRRRPRAGARAKVTDCQDLRMRRRQPPRSGK
;
A
#
# COMPACT_ATOMS: atom_id res chain seq x y z
N MET A 1 -32.87 10.99 45.83
CA MET A 1 -31.76 10.58 44.94
C MET A 1 -31.89 9.08 44.76
N GLY A 2 -32.47 8.60 43.65
CA GLY A 2 -32.56 7.16 43.41
C GLY A 2 -31.17 6.53 43.32
N PRO A 3 -31.00 5.24 43.65
CA PRO A 3 -29.71 4.57 43.54
C PRO A 3 -29.25 4.66 42.08
N ARG A 4 -28.07 5.27 41.85
CA ARG A 4 -27.46 5.30 40.52
C ARG A 4 -27.16 3.85 40.15
N VAL A 5 -27.89 3.30 39.18
CA VAL A 5 -27.55 2.02 38.55
C VAL A 5 -26.09 2.10 38.11
N PRO A 6 -25.22 1.15 38.52
CA PRO A 6 -23.83 1.16 38.10
C PRO A 6 -23.77 1.13 36.58
N LEU A 7 -23.08 2.10 35.98
CA LEU A 7 -22.87 2.12 34.53
C LEU A 7 -22.10 0.85 34.11
N PRO A 8 -22.37 0.29 32.92
CA PRO A 8 -21.55 -0.78 32.36
C PRO A 8 -20.05 -0.44 32.42
N PRO A 9 -19.17 -1.42 32.70
CA PRO A 9 -17.74 -1.19 32.88
C PRO A 9 -17.09 -0.49 31.68
N GLU A 10 -17.56 -0.74 30.45
CA GLU A 10 -17.10 -0.10 29.21
C GLU A 10 -17.39 1.40 29.22
N ILE A 11 -18.56 1.80 29.72
CA ILE A 11 -18.94 3.22 29.82
C ILE A 11 -18.09 3.92 30.87
N GLN A 12 -17.85 3.26 32.01
CA GLN A 12 -16.97 3.82 33.05
C GLN A 12 -15.53 3.96 32.56
N LEU A 13 -15.03 2.98 31.80
CA LEU A 13 -13.70 3.04 31.18
C LEU A 13 -13.65 4.15 30.13
N ALA A 14 -14.64 4.24 29.24
CA ALA A 14 -14.71 5.27 28.21
C ALA A 14 -14.74 6.69 28.81
N GLN A 15 -15.49 6.89 29.89
CA GLN A 15 -15.53 8.17 30.62
C GLN A 15 -14.16 8.54 31.21
N ARG A 16 -13.41 7.56 31.74
CA ARG A 16 -12.07 7.80 32.29
C ARG A 16 -11.03 8.05 31.20
N LEU A 17 -11.15 7.38 30.04
CA LEU A 17 -10.31 7.62 28.87
C LEU A 17 -10.54 9.02 28.28
N ALA A 18 -11.78 9.52 28.33
CA ALA A 18 -12.14 10.88 27.92
C ALA A 18 -11.97 11.92 29.05
N GLY A 19 -11.28 11.58 30.15
CA GLY A 19 -11.08 12.47 31.28
C GLY A 19 -10.08 13.60 30.98
N ASN A 20 -10.25 14.76 31.64
CA ASN A 20 -9.40 15.93 31.42
C ASN A 20 -7.96 15.74 31.94
N GLU A 21 -7.79 15.00 33.03
CA GLU A 21 -6.48 14.77 33.65
C GLU A 21 -5.70 13.68 32.93
N GLN A 22 -4.47 13.99 32.51
CA GLN A 22 -3.58 13.05 31.83
C GLN A 22 -3.36 11.77 32.66
N VAL A 23 -3.06 11.91 33.95
CA VAL A 23 -2.83 10.77 34.87
C VAL A 23 -4.04 9.83 34.92
N THR A 24 -5.25 10.38 34.85
CA THR A 24 -6.50 9.60 34.85
C THR A 24 -6.64 8.81 33.54
N ARG A 25 -6.31 9.43 32.39
CA ARG A 25 -6.32 8.76 31.09
C ARG A 25 -5.27 7.65 31.01
N ASP A 26 -4.03 7.92 31.42
CA ASP A 26 -2.94 6.94 31.37
C ASP A 26 -3.24 5.70 32.22
N ARG A 27 -3.81 5.90 33.41
CA ARG A 27 -4.29 4.81 34.27
C ARG A 27 -5.44 4.05 33.62
N ALA A 28 -6.33 4.74 32.90
CA ALA A 28 -7.45 4.11 32.21
C ALA A 28 -6.99 3.22 31.05
N VAL A 29 -6.02 3.67 30.24
CA VAL A 29 -5.42 2.86 29.15
C VAL A 29 -4.77 1.59 29.71
N LYS A 30 -3.97 1.72 30.78
CA LYS A 30 -3.34 0.55 31.45
C LYS A 30 -4.39 -0.43 31.99
N ARG A 31 -5.50 0.08 32.55
CA ARG A 31 -6.62 -0.74 33.02
C ARG A 31 -7.37 -1.41 31.89
N LEU A 32 -7.57 -0.70 30.77
CA LEU A 32 -8.24 -1.23 29.59
C LEU A 32 -7.52 -2.46 29.04
N ARG A 33 -6.18 -2.41 28.91
CA ARG A 33 -5.40 -3.57 28.46
C ARG A 33 -5.65 -4.81 29.32
N LYS A 34 -5.57 -4.67 30.65
CA LYS A 34 -5.86 -5.77 31.60
C LYS A 34 -7.30 -6.27 31.48
N TYR A 35 -8.24 -5.35 31.27
CA TYR A 35 -9.65 -5.66 31.10
C TYR A 35 -9.92 -6.46 29.82
N ILE A 36 -9.30 -6.09 28.71
CA ILE A 36 -9.41 -6.81 27.43
C ILE A 36 -8.91 -8.25 27.59
N VAL A 37 -7.72 -8.44 28.17
CA VAL A 37 -7.16 -9.79 28.42
C VAL A 37 -8.13 -10.63 29.26
N ALA A 38 -8.57 -10.09 30.41
CA ALA A 38 -9.44 -10.84 31.31
C ALA A 38 -10.81 -11.18 30.69
N ARG A 39 -11.36 -10.30 29.85
CA ARG A 39 -12.68 -10.51 29.25
C ARG A 39 -12.65 -11.48 28.08
N THR A 40 -11.56 -11.51 27.31
CA THR A 40 -11.41 -12.35 26.11
C THR A 40 -10.83 -13.73 26.40
N GLN A 41 -10.36 -13.99 27.63
CA GLN A 41 -9.87 -15.31 28.05
C GLN A 41 -10.93 -16.42 28.05
N ARG A 42 -12.23 -16.10 28.13
CA ARG A 42 -13.30 -17.10 28.16
C ARG A 42 -13.91 -17.26 26.78
N ALA A 43 -14.10 -18.49 26.30
CA ALA A 43 -14.71 -18.74 24.98
C ALA A 43 -16.14 -18.16 24.82
N ALA A 44 -16.91 -18.05 25.91
CA ALA A 44 -18.22 -17.39 25.95
C ALA A 44 -18.15 -15.91 26.40
N GLY A 45 -16.95 -15.42 26.73
CA GLY A 45 -16.66 -14.05 27.16
C GLY A 45 -16.04 -13.26 26.03
N GLY A 46 -16.81 -12.34 25.47
CA GLY A 46 -16.34 -11.46 24.42
C GLY A 46 -16.78 -10.03 24.68
N PHE A 47 -16.39 -9.15 23.79
CA PHE A 47 -17.05 -7.87 23.65
C PHE A 47 -18.15 -7.98 22.61
N THR A 48 -19.26 -7.33 22.88
CA THR A 48 -20.25 -7.03 21.84
C THR A 48 -19.75 -5.87 20.98
N HIS A 49 -20.30 -5.77 19.78
CA HIS A 49 -20.01 -4.67 18.85
C HIS A 49 -20.26 -3.29 19.50
N ASP A 50 -21.41 -3.12 20.13
CA ASP A 50 -21.83 -1.93 20.85
C ASP A 50 -20.93 -1.55 22.04
N GLU A 51 -20.32 -2.53 22.69
CA GLU A 51 -19.38 -2.32 23.79
C GLU A 51 -18.05 -1.77 23.28
N LEU A 52 -17.53 -2.35 22.19
CA LEU A 52 -16.29 -1.88 21.58
C LEU A 52 -16.44 -0.50 20.94
N LEU A 53 -17.59 -0.16 20.35
CA LEU A 53 -17.86 1.21 19.91
C LEU A 53 -17.78 2.23 21.05
N LYS A 54 -18.24 1.87 22.26
CA LYS A 54 -18.12 2.75 23.44
C LYS A 54 -16.68 2.88 23.90
N VAL A 55 -15.93 1.77 23.92
CA VAL A 55 -14.49 1.78 24.23
C VAL A 55 -13.72 2.65 23.23
N TRP A 56 -13.95 2.47 21.93
CA TRP A 56 -13.30 3.26 20.88
C TRP A 56 -13.66 4.73 20.94
N LYS A 57 -14.91 5.09 21.30
CA LYS A 57 -15.25 6.48 21.57
C LYS A 57 -14.41 7.07 22.71
N GLY A 58 -14.17 6.30 23.77
CA GLY A 58 -13.26 6.69 24.85
C GLY A 58 -11.82 6.88 24.38
N LEU A 59 -11.29 5.93 23.60
CA LEU A 59 -9.93 5.98 23.02
C LEU A 59 -9.76 7.16 22.06
N PHE A 60 -10.77 7.43 21.22
CA PHE A 60 -10.79 8.56 20.31
C PHE A 60 -10.63 9.88 21.07
N TYR A 61 -11.40 10.09 22.14
CA TYR A 61 -11.25 11.30 22.96
C TYR A 61 -9.98 11.30 23.81
N CYS A 62 -9.46 10.14 24.19
CA CYS A 62 -8.14 10.04 24.82
C CYS A 62 -7.05 10.59 23.90
N MET A 63 -7.05 10.19 22.62
CA MET A 63 -6.15 10.73 21.59
C MET A 63 -6.44 12.21 21.31
N TRP A 64 -7.72 12.61 21.26
CA TRP A 64 -8.15 13.98 21.04
C TRP A 64 -7.54 14.97 22.04
N MET A 65 -7.48 14.59 23.33
CA MET A 65 -6.96 15.41 24.43
C MET A 65 -5.44 15.41 24.56
N GLN A 66 -4.72 14.66 23.72
CA GLN A 66 -3.26 14.66 23.73
C GLN A 66 -2.70 15.69 22.74
N ASP A 67 -2.06 16.75 23.27
CA ASP A 67 -1.57 17.87 22.47
C ASP A 67 -0.05 17.83 22.25
N LYS A 68 0.69 17.04 23.03
CA LYS A 68 2.16 16.95 22.90
C LYS A 68 2.55 15.90 21.87
N ALA A 69 3.28 16.28 20.83
CA ALA A 69 3.64 15.42 19.69
C ALA A 69 4.21 14.05 20.10
N LEU A 70 5.29 14.00 20.91
CA LEU A 70 5.89 12.74 21.36
C LEU A 70 4.91 11.85 22.13
N LEU A 71 4.03 12.46 22.93
CA LEU A 71 3.02 11.73 23.67
C LEU A 71 1.84 11.29 22.79
N GLN A 72 1.57 11.96 21.66
CA GLN A 72 0.59 11.50 20.67
C GLN A 72 1.09 10.20 20.05
N GLU A 73 2.37 10.15 19.68
CA GLU A 73 2.99 8.96 19.10
C GLU A 73 2.99 7.79 20.09
N GLU A 74 3.46 8.01 21.33
CA GLU A 74 3.46 6.99 22.37
C GLU A 74 2.05 6.47 22.68
N LEU A 75 1.07 7.38 22.77
CA LEU A 75 -0.32 7.02 22.98
C LEU A 75 -0.88 6.24 21.78
N GLY A 76 -0.59 6.68 20.55
CA GLY A 76 -1.01 5.99 19.33
C GLY A 76 -0.49 4.56 19.30
N ARG A 77 0.80 4.36 19.56
CA ARG A 77 1.46 3.05 19.66
C ARG A 77 0.81 2.19 20.76
N THR A 78 0.53 2.79 21.93
CA THR A 78 -0.11 2.07 23.02
C THR A 78 -1.54 1.62 22.66
N ILE A 79 -2.30 2.47 21.95
CA ILE A 79 -3.67 2.17 21.53
C ILE A 79 -3.69 1.11 20.44
N SER A 80 -2.84 1.21 19.42
CA SER A 80 -2.80 0.24 18.32
C SER A 80 -2.42 -1.15 18.80
N GLN A 81 -1.45 -1.26 19.73
CA GLN A 81 -1.02 -2.53 20.33
C GLN A 81 -2.07 -3.22 21.20
N LEU A 82 -3.21 -2.56 21.50
CA LEU A 82 -4.31 -3.22 22.23
C LEU A 82 -4.89 -4.40 21.45
N ILE A 83 -4.77 -4.44 20.13
CA ILE A 83 -5.20 -5.58 19.32
C ILE A 83 -4.55 -6.90 19.76
N HIS A 84 -3.30 -6.85 20.22
CA HIS A 84 -2.54 -8.01 20.69
C HIS A 84 -2.93 -8.45 22.11
N ALA A 85 -3.79 -7.70 22.80
CA ALA A 85 -4.30 -8.07 24.12
C ALA A 85 -5.54 -8.97 24.04
N PHE A 86 -6.14 -9.12 22.86
CA PHE A 86 -7.31 -9.99 22.65
C PHE A 86 -6.85 -11.43 22.43
N GLN A 87 -7.50 -12.38 23.10
CA GLN A 87 -7.13 -13.81 23.04
C GLN A 87 -7.74 -14.59 21.88
N THR A 88 -8.62 -13.98 21.09
CA THR A 88 -9.36 -14.62 19.98
C THR A 88 -9.35 -13.73 18.75
N THR A 89 -9.19 -14.32 17.57
CA THR A 89 -9.15 -13.58 16.30
C THR A 89 -10.47 -12.88 15.99
N GLU A 90 -11.62 -13.44 16.39
CA GLU A 90 -12.93 -12.79 16.25
C GLU A 90 -13.00 -11.47 17.00
N ALA A 91 -12.44 -11.42 18.21
CA ALA A 91 -12.45 -10.22 19.02
C ALA A 91 -11.42 -9.18 18.53
N GLN A 92 -10.27 -9.61 18.01
CA GLN A 92 -9.32 -8.74 17.30
C GLN A 92 -9.98 -8.10 16.08
N HIS A 93 -10.67 -8.91 15.28
CA HIS A 93 -11.39 -8.47 14.10
C HIS A 93 -12.51 -7.48 14.46
N LEU A 94 -13.31 -7.77 15.49
CA LEU A 94 -14.36 -6.86 15.97
C LEU A 94 -13.78 -5.54 16.51
N PHE A 95 -12.63 -5.58 17.19
CA PHE A 95 -11.92 -4.38 17.64
C PHE A 95 -11.47 -3.52 16.46
N LEU A 96 -10.93 -4.13 15.40
CA LEU A 96 -10.54 -3.40 14.19
C LEU A 96 -11.76 -2.87 13.42
N GLN A 97 -12.84 -3.63 13.34
CA GLN A 97 -14.07 -3.21 12.65
C GLN A 97 -14.64 -1.95 13.31
N THR A 98 -14.78 -1.99 14.63
CA THR A 98 -15.32 -0.87 15.41
C THR A 98 -14.38 0.34 15.45
N PHE A 99 -13.07 0.15 15.23
CA PHE A 99 -12.12 1.25 15.00
C PHE A 99 -12.50 2.03 13.75
N TRP A 100 -12.56 1.37 12.59
CA TRP A 100 -12.84 2.03 11.31
C TRP A 100 -14.22 2.67 11.30
N GLN A 101 -15.23 2.02 11.88
CA GLN A 101 -16.56 2.62 12.07
C GLN A 101 -16.53 3.88 12.95
N THR A 102 -15.71 3.89 14.00
CA THR A 102 -15.52 5.07 14.86
C THR A 102 -14.81 6.18 14.09
N MET A 103 -13.75 5.87 13.36
CA MET A 103 -13.03 6.84 12.52
C MET A 103 -13.95 7.44 11.46
N ASN A 104 -14.69 6.61 10.72
CA ASN A 104 -15.65 7.05 9.70
C ASN A 104 -16.69 8.01 10.28
N ARG A 105 -17.26 7.70 11.46
CA ARG A 105 -18.28 8.52 12.11
C ARG A 105 -17.75 9.87 12.58
N GLU A 106 -16.58 9.89 13.21
CA GLU A 106 -16.05 11.09 13.88
C GLU A 106 -15.20 11.97 12.93
N TRP A 107 -14.78 11.46 11.77
CA TRP A 107 -13.81 12.11 10.89
C TRP A 107 -14.16 13.56 10.53
N THR A 108 -15.41 13.81 10.15
CA THR A 108 -15.88 15.16 9.76
C THR A 108 -15.88 16.15 10.93
N GLY A 109 -15.84 15.65 12.17
CA GLY A 109 -15.76 16.45 13.38
C GLY A 109 -14.32 16.83 13.79
N ILE A 110 -13.30 16.23 13.16
CA ILE A 110 -11.89 16.52 13.46
C ILE A 110 -11.49 17.83 12.77
N ASP A 111 -11.00 18.79 13.56
CA ASP A 111 -10.48 20.03 13.02
C ASP A 111 -9.05 19.85 12.47
N ARG A 112 -8.64 20.78 11.60
CA ARG A 112 -7.36 20.72 10.87
C ARG A 112 -6.13 20.59 11.79
N LEU A 113 -6.16 21.15 13.01
CA LEU A 113 -5.01 21.11 13.93
C LEU A 113 -4.82 19.74 14.59
N ARG A 114 -5.84 18.88 14.55
CA ARG A 114 -5.82 17.54 15.15
C ARG A 114 -5.71 16.42 14.13
N LEU A 115 -5.80 16.74 12.84
CA LEU A 115 -5.91 15.74 11.78
C LEU A 115 -4.70 14.80 11.72
N ASP A 116 -3.48 15.35 11.84
CA ASP A 116 -2.23 14.60 11.66
C ASP A 116 -2.07 13.44 12.64
N LYS A 117 -2.43 13.62 13.91
CA LYS A 117 -2.36 12.53 14.90
C LYS A 117 -3.38 11.42 14.64
N PHE A 118 -4.51 11.74 14.01
CA PHE A 118 -5.50 10.72 13.64
C PHE A 118 -5.08 9.99 12.37
N TYR A 119 -4.41 10.65 11.41
CA TYR A 119 -3.74 9.97 10.30
C TYR A 119 -2.66 9.01 10.79
N MET A 120 -1.82 9.45 11.73
CA MET A 120 -0.81 8.61 12.38
C MET A 120 -1.46 7.42 13.11
N LEU A 121 -2.56 7.63 13.84
CA LEU A 121 -3.28 6.55 14.52
C LEU A 121 -3.81 5.50 13.53
N MET A 122 -4.42 5.92 12.41
CA MET A 122 -4.89 4.99 11.37
C MET A 122 -3.73 4.16 10.80
N ARG A 123 -2.57 4.79 10.59
CA ARG A 123 -1.35 4.10 10.14
C ARG A 123 -0.87 3.06 11.16
N MET A 124 -0.78 3.43 12.43
CA MET A 124 -0.35 2.50 13.50
C MET A 124 -1.33 1.35 13.70
N VAL A 125 -2.65 1.60 13.63
CA VAL A 125 -3.65 0.54 13.77
C VAL A 125 -3.60 -0.42 12.58
N LEU A 126 -3.42 0.08 11.36
CA LEU A 126 -3.22 -0.77 10.19
C LEU A 126 -1.96 -1.62 10.33
N ASN A 127 -0.82 -1.00 10.72
CA ASN A 127 0.44 -1.70 10.94
C ASN A 127 0.32 -2.83 11.98
N GLU A 128 -0.28 -2.55 13.15
CA GLU A 128 -0.47 -3.57 14.19
C GLU A 128 -1.47 -4.65 13.79
N SER A 129 -2.45 -4.36 12.92
CA SER A 129 -3.33 -5.38 12.35
C SER A 129 -2.62 -6.33 11.40
N LEU A 130 -1.68 -5.81 10.60
CA LEU A 130 -0.83 -6.63 9.72
C LEU A 130 0.17 -7.45 10.54
N LYS A 131 0.75 -6.88 11.61
CA LYS A 131 1.60 -7.64 12.56
C LYS A 131 0.83 -8.77 13.26
N ALA A 132 -0.44 -8.55 13.59
CA ALA A 132 -1.28 -9.62 14.16
C ALA A 132 -1.46 -10.78 13.17
N LEU A 133 -1.68 -10.47 11.89
CA LEU A 133 -1.77 -11.47 10.83
C LEU A 133 -0.43 -12.20 10.58
N LYS A 134 0.69 -11.46 10.63
CA LYS A 134 2.04 -12.02 10.58
C LYS A 134 2.30 -13.02 11.71
N MET A 135 1.91 -12.71 12.95
CA MET A 135 2.04 -13.65 14.08
C MET A 135 1.19 -14.93 13.91
N GLN A 136 0.19 -14.90 13.04
CA GLN A 136 -0.61 -16.07 12.65
C GLN A 136 -0.05 -16.78 11.41
N GLY A 137 1.17 -16.43 10.96
CA GLY A 137 1.82 -17.04 9.81
C GLY A 137 1.16 -16.71 8.48
N TRP A 138 0.54 -15.53 8.36
CA TRP A 138 -0.17 -15.11 7.15
C TRP A 138 -1.26 -16.09 6.70
N GLU A 139 -2.00 -16.66 7.66
CA GLU A 139 -3.11 -17.57 7.37
C GLU A 139 -4.10 -16.93 6.39
N GLU A 140 -4.33 -17.60 5.25
CA GLU A 140 -5.13 -17.08 4.14
C GLU A 140 -6.54 -16.65 4.57
N ARG A 141 -7.22 -17.46 5.40
CA ARG A 141 -8.56 -17.13 5.91
C ARG A 141 -8.58 -15.85 6.75
N GLN A 142 -7.53 -15.59 7.51
CA GLN A 142 -7.44 -14.38 8.33
C GLN A 142 -7.07 -13.17 7.48
N ALA A 143 -6.22 -13.35 6.46
CA ALA A 143 -5.91 -12.33 5.49
C ALA A 143 -7.16 -11.90 4.71
N GLU A 144 -7.95 -12.86 4.20
CA GLU A 144 -9.22 -12.62 3.52
C GLU A 144 -10.20 -11.87 4.42
N ARG A 145 -10.35 -12.32 5.67
CA ARG A 145 -11.25 -11.69 6.64
C ARG A 145 -10.81 -10.26 6.98
N LEU A 146 -9.50 -10.00 7.10
CA LEU A 146 -8.97 -8.65 7.29
C LEU A 146 -9.26 -7.76 6.07
N LEU A 147 -9.01 -8.26 4.86
CA LEU A 147 -9.28 -7.54 3.61
C LEU A 147 -10.76 -7.25 3.41
N GLU A 148 -11.65 -8.20 3.71
CA GLU A 148 -13.09 -8.03 3.66
C GLU A 148 -13.53 -6.90 4.61
N LEU A 149 -13.02 -6.87 5.84
CA LEU A 149 -13.30 -5.78 6.79
C LEU A 149 -12.82 -4.44 6.27
N LEU A 150 -11.56 -4.33 5.83
CA LEU A 150 -10.99 -3.06 5.38
C LEU A 150 -11.74 -2.53 4.15
N THR A 151 -12.03 -3.40 3.19
CA THR A 151 -12.77 -3.01 1.99
C THR A 151 -14.23 -2.67 2.30
N THR A 152 -14.92 -3.42 3.15
CA THR A 152 -16.31 -3.17 3.55
C THR A 152 -16.45 -1.86 4.31
N GLU A 153 -15.60 -1.63 5.32
CA GLU A 153 -15.72 -0.47 6.19
C GLU A 153 -15.18 0.81 5.53
N ILE A 154 -14.24 0.73 4.57
CA ILE A 154 -13.58 1.93 4.01
C ILE A 154 -13.96 2.18 2.55
N LEU A 155 -13.89 1.17 1.69
CA LEU A 155 -13.92 1.36 0.22
C LEU A 155 -15.25 0.99 -0.44
N HIS A 156 -16.09 0.21 0.23
CA HIS A 156 -17.38 -0.22 -0.30
C HIS A 156 -18.26 0.99 -0.65
N PRO A 157 -19.03 0.95 -1.76
CA PRO A 157 -19.91 2.05 -2.14
C PRO A 157 -20.90 2.49 -1.06
N ASP A 158 -21.40 1.54 -0.26
CA ASP A 158 -22.33 1.80 0.85
C ASP A 158 -21.64 2.27 2.13
N SER A 159 -20.30 2.22 2.19
CA SER A 159 -19.56 2.71 3.33
C SER A 159 -19.76 4.21 3.52
N GLN A 160 -19.99 4.61 4.78
CA GLN A 160 -20.06 6.01 5.19
C GLN A 160 -18.67 6.65 5.39
N ALA A 161 -17.59 5.98 4.97
CA ALA A 161 -16.23 6.50 5.05
C ALA A 161 -16.07 7.80 4.27
N PRO A 162 -15.64 8.90 4.92
CA PRO A 162 -15.35 10.15 4.23
C PRO A 162 -14.14 10.03 3.29
N SER A 163 -14.06 10.91 2.30
CA SER A 163 -12.99 10.89 1.29
C SER A 163 -11.58 10.95 1.90
N GLY A 164 -11.38 11.71 2.97
CA GLY A 164 -10.08 11.79 3.65
C GLY A 164 -9.62 10.45 4.24
N VAL A 165 -10.54 9.64 4.79
CA VAL A 165 -10.23 8.29 5.29
C VAL A 165 -9.88 7.37 4.13
N LYS A 166 -10.69 7.39 3.06
CA LYS A 166 -10.45 6.58 1.85
C LYS A 166 -9.10 6.90 1.21
N SER A 167 -8.79 8.17 1.00
CA SER A 167 -7.51 8.61 0.43
C SER A 167 -6.34 8.14 1.27
N HIS A 168 -6.36 8.44 2.58
CA HIS A 168 -5.25 8.07 3.46
C HIS A 168 -5.06 6.56 3.52
N PHE A 169 -6.14 5.78 3.67
CA PHE A 169 -6.05 4.32 3.67
C PHE A 169 -5.36 3.79 2.40
N LEU A 170 -5.78 4.28 1.22
CA LEU A 170 -5.21 3.88 -0.05
C LEU A 170 -3.74 4.30 -0.22
N GLU A 171 -3.35 5.44 0.33
CA GLU A 171 -1.97 5.92 0.31
C GLU A 171 -1.05 5.07 1.20
N ILE A 172 -1.52 4.64 2.37
CA ILE A 172 -0.68 3.94 3.34
C ILE A 172 -0.73 2.41 3.24
N PHE A 173 -1.74 1.84 2.56
CA PHE A 173 -1.99 0.39 2.63
C PHE A 173 -0.78 -0.43 2.18
N LEU A 174 -0.26 -0.13 0.99
CA LEU A 174 0.87 -0.87 0.44
C LEU A 174 2.15 -0.61 1.27
N GLU A 175 2.37 0.64 1.69
CA GLU A 175 3.53 1.01 2.51
C GLU A 175 3.57 0.25 3.84
N GLU A 176 2.44 0.13 4.55
CA GLU A 176 2.37 -0.61 5.80
C GLU A 176 2.44 -2.13 5.60
N LEU A 177 1.92 -2.64 4.48
CA LEU A 177 2.08 -4.05 4.10
C LEU A 177 3.55 -4.38 3.85
N SER A 178 4.27 -3.55 3.09
CA SER A 178 5.69 -3.76 2.81
C SER A 178 6.53 -3.75 4.08
N LYS A 179 6.29 -2.82 5.01
CA LYS A 179 7.00 -2.75 6.31
C LYS A 179 6.90 -4.02 7.15
N VAL A 180 5.78 -4.74 7.08
CA VAL A 180 5.54 -5.92 7.91
C VAL A 180 5.84 -7.22 7.18
N GLY A 181 5.53 -7.28 5.88
CA GLY A 181 5.45 -8.51 5.11
C GLY A 181 6.48 -8.67 3.99
N ALA A 182 7.25 -7.65 3.61
CA ALA A 182 8.19 -7.76 2.47
C ALA A 182 9.16 -8.95 2.57
N ALA A 183 9.65 -9.25 3.78
CA ALA A 183 10.60 -10.35 4.00
C ALA A 183 9.97 -11.75 4.04
N GLU A 184 8.64 -11.88 4.12
CA GLU A 184 7.96 -13.17 4.35
C GLU A 184 6.88 -13.49 3.30
N LEU A 185 6.28 -12.47 2.69
CA LEU A 185 5.18 -12.65 1.75
C LEU A 185 5.68 -13.01 0.37
N THR A 186 5.15 -14.11 -0.15
CA THR A 186 5.35 -14.52 -1.53
C THR A 186 4.62 -13.59 -2.50
N ALA A 187 5.07 -13.58 -3.77
CA ALA A 187 4.41 -12.84 -4.84
C ALA A 187 2.91 -13.18 -5.00
N ASP A 188 2.55 -14.46 -4.82
CA ASP A 188 1.16 -14.92 -4.89
C ASP A 188 0.32 -14.40 -3.72
N GLN A 189 0.88 -14.36 -2.50
CA GLN A 189 0.18 -13.77 -1.36
C GLN A 189 0.01 -12.26 -1.54
N ASN A 190 1.03 -11.57 -2.04
CA ASN A 190 0.94 -10.14 -2.34
C ASN A 190 -0.15 -9.84 -3.38
N LEU A 191 -0.31 -10.70 -4.39
CA LEU A 191 -1.41 -10.61 -5.35
C LEU A 191 -2.79 -10.69 -4.67
N LYS A 192 -2.97 -11.58 -3.69
CA LYS A 192 -4.22 -11.70 -2.92
C LYS A 192 -4.53 -10.42 -2.13
N PHE A 193 -3.51 -9.78 -1.54
CA PHE A 193 -3.70 -8.50 -0.84
C PHE A 193 -4.17 -7.37 -1.76
N ILE A 194 -3.75 -7.36 -3.03
CA ILE A 194 -4.13 -6.31 -3.97
C ILE A 194 -5.41 -6.61 -4.77
N GLU A 195 -5.87 -7.86 -4.78
CA GLU A 195 -7.03 -8.32 -5.55
C GLU A 195 -8.32 -7.53 -5.29
N PRO A 196 -8.69 -7.17 -4.04
CA PRO A 196 -9.87 -6.34 -3.79
C PRO A 196 -9.77 -4.98 -4.49
N PHE A 197 -8.58 -4.39 -4.57
CA PHE A 197 -8.36 -3.10 -5.23
C PHE A 197 -8.49 -3.20 -6.76
N CYS A 198 -8.12 -4.34 -7.36
CA CYS A 198 -8.39 -4.62 -8.78
C CYS A 198 -9.89 -4.55 -9.09
N THR A 199 -10.70 -5.21 -8.25
CA THR A 199 -12.16 -5.25 -8.41
C THR A 199 -12.79 -3.88 -8.17
N ILE A 200 -12.42 -3.20 -7.08
CA ILE A 200 -12.95 -1.88 -6.73
C ILE A 200 -12.57 -0.83 -7.79
N ALA A 201 -11.33 -0.83 -8.27
CA ALA A 201 -10.89 0.12 -9.30
C ALA A 201 -11.63 -0.08 -10.63
N ALA A 202 -11.97 -1.32 -10.98
CA ALA A 202 -12.78 -1.58 -12.16
C ALA A 202 -14.20 -1.00 -12.02
N GLN A 203 -14.85 -1.17 -10.86
CA GLN A 203 -16.27 -0.88 -10.71
C GLN A 203 -16.62 0.49 -10.13
N THR A 204 -15.67 1.16 -9.45
CA THR A 204 -15.98 2.40 -8.72
C THR A 204 -16.46 3.53 -9.64
N LYS A 205 -17.46 4.28 -9.16
CA LYS A 205 -17.95 5.51 -9.80
C LYS A 205 -17.23 6.75 -9.27
N ASP A 206 -16.52 6.62 -8.15
CA ASP A 206 -15.78 7.74 -7.55
C ASP A 206 -14.40 7.87 -8.22
N SER A 207 -14.24 8.95 -8.98
CA SER A 207 -13.01 9.26 -9.70
C SER A 207 -11.80 9.48 -8.79
N LEU A 208 -12.02 9.93 -7.54
CA LEU A 208 -10.97 10.13 -6.55
C LEU A 208 -10.48 8.79 -6.02
N VAL A 209 -11.40 7.89 -5.66
CA VAL A 209 -11.06 6.52 -5.25
C VAL A 209 -10.29 5.80 -6.35
N LEU A 210 -10.76 5.89 -7.61
CA LEU A 210 -10.03 5.33 -8.75
C LEU A 210 -8.62 5.91 -8.86
N HIS A 211 -8.48 7.24 -8.75
CA HIS A 211 -7.18 7.90 -8.81
C HIS A 211 -6.25 7.41 -7.71
N ASN A 212 -6.74 7.33 -6.48
CA ASN A 212 -5.95 6.93 -5.33
C ASN A 212 -5.56 5.45 -5.38
N ILE A 213 -6.43 4.54 -5.85
CA ILE A 213 -6.05 3.13 -6.08
C ILE A 213 -5.00 3.05 -7.19
N THR A 214 -5.21 3.76 -8.30
CA THR A 214 -4.27 3.77 -9.43
C THR A 214 -2.88 4.22 -8.96
N ARG A 215 -2.83 5.32 -8.21
CA ARG A 215 -1.59 5.94 -7.76
C ARG A 215 -0.94 5.22 -6.57
N GLY A 216 -1.68 5.08 -5.48
CA GLY A 216 -1.16 4.57 -4.20
C GLY A 216 -1.02 3.05 -4.11
N VAL A 217 -1.58 2.30 -5.07
CA VAL A 217 -1.42 0.85 -5.14
C VAL A 217 -0.66 0.49 -6.42
N PHE A 218 -1.26 0.68 -7.61
CA PHE A 218 -0.68 0.09 -8.81
C PHE A 218 0.53 0.84 -9.37
N GLU A 219 0.53 2.17 -9.38
CA GLU A 219 1.71 2.94 -9.79
C GLU A 219 2.85 2.76 -8.78
N THR A 220 2.55 2.68 -7.48
CA THR A 220 3.55 2.34 -6.46
C THR A 220 4.20 0.97 -6.71
N ILE A 221 3.43 -0.06 -7.09
CA ILE A 221 4.01 -1.38 -7.48
C ILE A 221 4.96 -1.23 -8.67
N VAL A 222 4.60 -0.43 -9.67
CA VAL A 222 5.44 -0.20 -10.86
C VAL A 222 6.70 0.58 -10.51
N GLU A 223 6.60 1.61 -9.68
CA GLU A 223 7.72 2.45 -9.23
C GLU A 223 8.69 1.67 -8.34
N GLN A 224 8.19 0.74 -7.54
CA GLN A 224 9.01 -0.09 -6.65
C GLN A 224 9.64 -1.31 -7.34
N ALA A 225 9.21 -1.64 -8.57
CA ALA A 225 9.65 -2.83 -9.29
C ALA A 225 11.17 -2.95 -9.50
N PRO A 226 11.93 -1.88 -9.83
CA PRO A 226 13.37 -1.97 -10.00
C PRO A 226 14.09 -2.39 -8.70
N PHE A 227 13.65 -1.87 -7.56
CA PHE A 227 14.20 -2.19 -6.24
C PHE A 227 13.85 -3.61 -5.82
N ALA A 228 12.60 -4.05 -6.05
CA ALA A 228 12.20 -5.43 -5.79
C ALA A 228 13.07 -6.44 -6.54
N ILE A 229 13.40 -6.15 -7.80
CA ILE A 229 14.24 -7.04 -8.61
C ILE A 229 15.70 -7.01 -8.15
N GLU A 230 16.23 -5.84 -7.78
CA GLU A 230 17.59 -5.73 -7.21
C GLU A 230 17.72 -6.52 -5.90
N ASP A 231 16.71 -6.44 -5.02
CA ASP A 231 16.64 -7.23 -3.78
C ASP A 231 16.64 -8.73 -4.07
N LEU A 232 15.79 -9.19 -4.99
CA LEU A 232 15.69 -10.60 -5.38
C LEU A 232 17.00 -11.11 -6.00
N MET A 233 17.65 -10.29 -6.81
CA MET A 233 18.94 -10.66 -7.42
C MET A 233 20.05 -10.74 -6.39
N SER A 234 20.09 -9.81 -5.44
CA SER A 234 21.08 -9.81 -4.34
C SER A 234 20.91 -11.05 -3.45
N GLU A 235 19.67 -11.49 -3.21
CA GLU A 235 19.38 -12.71 -2.46
C GLU A 235 19.87 -13.98 -3.19
N LEU A 236 19.72 -14.03 -4.52
CA LEU A 236 20.20 -15.16 -5.34
C LEU A 236 21.72 -15.20 -5.52
N GLU A 237 22.39 -14.04 -5.44
CA GLU A 237 23.85 -13.91 -5.52
C GLU A 237 24.54 -14.14 -4.16
N ALA A 238 23.80 -14.18 -3.05
CA ALA A 238 24.35 -14.49 -1.74
C ALA A 238 24.83 -15.97 -1.72
N PRO A 239 26.12 -16.23 -1.47
CA PRO A 239 26.60 -17.61 -1.39
C PRO A 239 25.86 -18.32 -0.25
N GLU A 240 25.27 -19.48 -0.56
CA GLU A 240 24.90 -20.46 0.47
C GLU A 240 26.15 -20.68 1.32
N GLU A 241 26.19 -20.15 2.54
CA GLU A 241 27.28 -20.45 3.46
C GLU A 241 27.23 -21.96 3.70
N GLU A 242 28.13 -22.68 3.00
CA GLU A 242 28.36 -24.10 3.22
C GLU A 242 28.60 -24.32 4.71
N GLU A 243 27.67 -25.02 5.37
CA GLU A 243 27.97 -25.73 6.61
C GLU A 243 29.10 -26.71 6.34
N GLY A 244 30.34 -26.25 6.60
CA GLY A 244 31.55 -26.93 6.17
C GLY A 244 32.68 -26.82 7.18
N THR A 245 32.57 -27.63 8.24
CA THR A 245 33.68 -28.34 8.91
C THR A 245 34.81 -27.52 9.58
N SER A 246 34.85 -27.67 10.90
CA SER A 246 36.03 -27.57 11.76
C SER A 246 37.27 -28.26 11.20
N GLU A 247 38.44 -27.65 11.38
CA GLU A 247 39.61 -28.23 12.07
C GLU A 247 40.77 -27.20 12.19
N ASP A 248 41.32 -27.11 13.42
CA ASP A 248 42.65 -26.70 13.94
C ASP A 248 43.63 -25.88 13.05
N GLU A 249 44.40 -24.91 13.58
CA GLU A 249 45.52 -25.13 14.51
C GLU A 249 45.85 -23.93 15.43
N ARG A 250 46.59 -24.27 16.50
CA ARG A 250 46.97 -23.59 17.75
C ARG A 250 48.16 -22.63 17.51
N GLU A 251 48.53 -21.67 18.37
CA GLU A 251 49.14 -21.83 19.71
C GLU A 251 49.26 -20.48 20.47
N GLU A 252 49.08 -20.56 21.80
CA GLU A 252 49.77 -19.90 22.95
C GLU A 252 49.88 -18.34 22.98
N ASP A 253 49.49 -17.62 24.06
CA ASP A 253 50.03 -17.71 25.42
C ASP A 253 49.14 -16.92 26.44
N VAL A 254 49.12 -17.35 27.71
CA VAL A 254 48.37 -16.78 28.88
C VAL A 254 49.43 -16.44 29.98
N PRO A 255 49.19 -15.87 31.19
CA PRO A 255 47.99 -15.34 31.83
C PRO A 255 48.16 -14.09 32.73
N SER A 256 47.04 -13.60 33.32
CA SER A 256 46.87 -13.02 34.70
C SER A 256 45.84 -11.87 34.65
N LYS A 257 44.83 -11.69 35.50
CA LYS A 257 44.55 -12.11 36.88
C LYS A 257 43.06 -11.78 37.16
N GLU A 258 42.31 -12.68 37.78
CA GLU A 258 41.06 -12.37 38.52
C GLU A 258 41.37 -12.28 40.04
N PRO A 259 40.53 -11.57 40.84
CA PRO A 259 39.51 -12.30 41.61
C PRO A 259 38.15 -11.57 41.79
N ARG A 260 37.08 -12.26 41.35
CA ARG A 260 35.81 -12.61 42.02
C ARG A 260 35.21 -11.73 43.15
N ARG A 261 33.94 -11.30 42.94
CA ARG A 261 32.71 -11.46 43.79
C ARG A 261 31.61 -10.57 43.19
N GLY A 262 30.37 -10.97 42.90
CA GLY A 262 29.61 -12.21 42.99
C GLY A 262 28.13 -11.92 42.67
N SER A 263 27.40 -12.97 42.28
CA SER A 263 25.92 -13.15 42.39
C SER A 263 24.99 -12.66 41.27
N LEU A 264 24.73 -13.58 40.33
CA LEU A 264 23.45 -14.23 40.00
C LEU A 264 22.20 -13.39 39.60
N HIS A 265 21.88 -13.51 38.30
CA HIS A 265 20.60 -13.84 37.66
C HIS A 265 19.33 -12.97 37.83
N GLY A 266 18.77 -12.59 36.67
CA GLY A 266 17.35 -12.32 36.49
C GLY A 266 17.04 -11.62 35.16
N ALA A 267 16.82 -12.40 34.11
CA ALA A 267 16.58 -11.99 32.73
C ALA A 267 15.39 -11.01 32.53
N ALA A 268 15.58 -10.03 31.65
CA ALA A 268 14.52 -9.23 31.03
C ALA A 268 14.62 -9.40 29.50
N PRO A 269 13.50 -9.46 28.77
CA PRO A 269 13.49 -9.72 27.33
C PRO A 269 13.89 -8.46 26.55
N ASP A 270 14.66 -8.70 25.48
CA ASP A 270 15.20 -7.70 24.56
C ASP A 270 14.16 -6.71 24.09
N THR A 271 14.53 -5.45 24.24
CA THR A 271 13.85 -4.32 23.62
C THR A 271 14.41 -4.24 22.21
N SER A 272 13.58 -4.49 21.21
CA SER A 272 13.92 -4.27 19.80
C SER A 272 14.30 -2.81 19.61
N GLU A 273 15.60 -2.53 19.55
CA GLU A 273 16.16 -1.23 19.18
C GLU A 273 15.90 -1.03 17.69
N GLU A 274 15.06 -0.06 17.34
CA GLU A 274 15.03 0.47 15.98
C GLU A 274 16.29 1.32 15.76
N PRO A 275 17.08 1.09 14.71
CA PRO A 275 18.22 1.93 14.42
C PRO A 275 17.71 3.25 13.84
N ALA A 276 17.86 4.31 14.63
CA ALA A 276 17.77 5.68 14.15
C ALA A 276 19.12 6.09 13.53
N GLY A 277 19.13 6.41 12.23
CA GLY A 277 20.24 7.14 11.61
C GLY A 277 20.51 6.86 10.15
N ASP A 278 19.76 7.54 9.28
CA ASP A 278 20.26 8.27 8.10
C ASP A 278 21.13 7.51 7.07
N GLY A 279 20.45 6.82 6.16
CA GLY A 279 20.90 6.57 4.79
C GLY A 279 19.77 7.00 3.86
N GLU A 280 19.83 8.23 3.35
CA GLU A 280 18.74 8.93 2.67
C GLU A 280 18.32 8.36 1.28
N ASP A 281 18.86 7.20 0.87
CA ASP A 281 18.56 6.54 -0.42
C ASP A 281 18.17 5.05 -0.29
N SER A 282 18.06 4.48 0.91
CA SER A 282 17.51 3.11 1.03
C SER A 282 16.00 3.18 0.90
N VAL A 283 15.50 2.85 -0.29
CA VAL A 283 14.09 2.48 -0.46
C VAL A 283 13.78 1.44 0.62
N GLY A 284 12.75 1.70 1.43
CA GLY A 284 12.35 0.77 2.49
C GLY A 284 12.01 -0.62 1.92
N PRO A 285 11.73 -1.61 2.78
CA PRO A 285 11.43 -2.97 2.33
C PRO A 285 10.39 -2.99 1.20
N VAL A 286 10.66 -3.75 0.13
CA VAL A 286 9.83 -3.79 -1.07
C VAL A 286 9.12 -5.14 -1.22
N LEU A 287 7.85 -5.11 -1.64
CA LEU A 287 7.08 -6.32 -1.89
C LEU A 287 7.40 -6.90 -3.27
N GLN A 288 7.60 -8.22 -3.32
CA GLN A 288 7.77 -8.96 -4.57
C GLN A 288 6.40 -9.22 -5.21
N PHE A 289 6.30 -9.04 -6.54
CA PHE A 289 5.09 -9.33 -7.31
C PHE A 289 5.43 -10.07 -8.60
N ASP A 290 4.54 -10.98 -9.00
CA ASP A 290 4.48 -11.46 -10.36
C ASP A 290 3.72 -10.43 -11.21
N TYR A 291 4.46 -9.60 -11.94
CA TYR A 291 3.88 -8.52 -12.74
C TYR A 291 2.93 -9.04 -13.84
N GLU A 292 3.16 -10.25 -14.37
CA GLU A 292 2.28 -10.88 -15.35
C GLU A 292 0.95 -11.27 -14.70
N ALA A 293 1.00 -11.88 -13.51
CA ALA A 293 -0.18 -12.24 -12.76
C ALA A 293 -0.99 -11.01 -12.31
N VAL A 294 -0.32 -9.95 -11.85
CA VAL A 294 -0.96 -8.67 -11.49
C VAL A 294 -1.63 -8.05 -12.72
N ALA A 295 -0.93 -7.96 -13.85
CA ALA A 295 -1.48 -7.43 -15.10
C ALA A 295 -2.70 -8.23 -15.56
N SER A 296 -2.61 -9.56 -15.51
CA SER A 296 -3.69 -10.48 -15.91
C SER A 296 -4.91 -10.32 -15.02
N ARG A 297 -4.73 -10.26 -13.69
CA ARG A 297 -5.84 -10.08 -12.74
C ARG A 297 -6.53 -8.74 -12.92
N LEU A 298 -5.76 -7.67 -13.10
CA LEU A 298 -6.28 -6.33 -13.32
C LEU A 298 -6.98 -6.21 -14.68
N PHE A 299 -6.45 -6.86 -15.73
CA PHE A 299 -7.08 -6.93 -17.04
C PHE A 299 -8.41 -7.69 -17.00
N ALA A 300 -8.47 -8.83 -16.29
CA ALA A 300 -9.69 -9.61 -16.11
C ALA A 300 -10.79 -8.81 -15.40
N ALA A 301 -10.41 -7.99 -14.40
CA ALA A 301 -11.35 -7.10 -13.72
C ALA A 301 -11.81 -5.95 -14.63
N ALA A 302 -10.89 -5.28 -15.33
CA ALA A 302 -11.20 -4.13 -16.18
C ALA A 302 -11.96 -4.49 -17.48
N SER A 303 -11.85 -5.73 -17.94
CA SER A 303 -12.49 -6.19 -19.20
C SER A 303 -13.96 -6.54 -19.05
N GLN A 304 -14.50 -6.52 -17.81
CA GLN A 304 -15.91 -6.81 -17.56
C GLN A 304 -16.82 -5.75 -18.20
N GLN A 305 -18.01 -6.17 -18.64
CA GLN A 305 -18.94 -5.30 -19.39
C GLN A 305 -19.48 -4.14 -18.55
N ASP A 306 -19.57 -4.33 -17.24
CA ASP A 306 -20.02 -3.36 -16.23
C ASP A 306 -18.97 -2.27 -15.93
N THR A 307 -17.72 -2.45 -16.38
CA THR A 307 -16.62 -1.52 -16.08
C THR A 307 -16.80 -0.19 -16.84
N PRO A 308 -16.85 0.96 -16.15
CA PRO A 308 -16.93 2.27 -16.80
C PRO A 308 -15.77 2.53 -17.77
N SER A 309 -16.04 3.23 -18.87
CA SER A 309 -15.04 3.48 -19.93
C SER A 309 -13.85 4.30 -19.45
N GLN A 310 -14.07 5.24 -18.52
CA GLN A 310 -13.00 6.03 -17.91
C GLN A 310 -12.06 5.16 -17.07
N ASN A 311 -12.61 4.19 -16.33
CA ASN A 311 -11.86 3.25 -15.51
C ASN A 311 -11.01 2.36 -16.42
N ARG A 312 -11.62 1.74 -17.44
CA ARG A 312 -10.91 0.95 -18.46
C ARG A 312 -9.71 1.70 -19.03
N LYS A 313 -9.90 2.95 -19.45
CA LYS A 313 -8.83 3.76 -20.04
C LYS A 313 -7.67 4.01 -19.06
N ARG A 314 -7.95 4.19 -17.76
CA ARG A 314 -6.89 4.37 -16.75
C ARG A 314 -6.19 3.05 -16.44
N LEU A 315 -6.96 1.99 -16.20
CA LEU A 315 -6.42 0.67 -15.86
C LEU A 315 -5.59 0.07 -16.98
N TYR A 316 -6.01 0.21 -18.25
CA TYR A 316 -5.22 -0.29 -19.39
C TYR A 316 -3.84 0.36 -19.52
N LYS A 317 -3.68 1.61 -19.06
CA LYS A 317 -2.35 2.24 -19.03
C LYS A 317 -1.44 1.57 -18.01
N VAL A 318 -1.97 1.27 -16.84
CA VAL A 318 -1.25 0.57 -15.77
C VAL A 318 -0.92 -0.86 -16.18
N ILE A 319 -1.90 -1.58 -16.72
CA ILE A 319 -1.72 -2.96 -17.22
C ILE A 319 -0.59 -3.01 -18.24
N ARG A 320 -0.52 -2.04 -19.15
CA ARG A 320 0.57 -1.97 -20.12
C ARG A 320 1.94 -1.81 -19.43
N LYS A 321 2.06 -0.91 -18.45
CA LYS A 321 3.31 -0.76 -17.68
C LYS A 321 3.71 -2.06 -16.97
N LEU A 322 2.74 -2.78 -16.39
CA LEU A 322 2.99 -4.07 -15.73
C LEU A 322 3.40 -5.17 -16.72
N GLN A 323 2.81 -5.20 -17.91
CA GLN A 323 3.22 -6.11 -18.99
C GLN A 323 4.63 -5.79 -19.49
N ASP A 324 4.94 -4.50 -19.66
CA ASP A 324 6.28 -4.04 -20.02
C ASP A 324 7.31 -4.53 -18.96
N LEU A 325 6.99 -4.40 -17.66
CA LEU A 325 7.82 -4.94 -16.57
C LEU A 325 7.99 -6.46 -16.62
N ALA A 326 6.93 -7.23 -16.89
CA ALA A 326 7.00 -8.67 -17.05
C ALA A 326 7.90 -9.10 -18.24
N GLU A 327 7.97 -8.27 -19.29
CA GLU A 327 8.89 -8.45 -20.42
C GLU A 327 10.33 -7.96 -20.14
N GLY A 328 10.58 -7.37 -18.96
CA GLY A 328 11.86 -6.78 -18.57
C GLY A 328 12.12 -5.39 -19.16
N LEU A 329 11.07 -4.68 -19.57
CA LEU A 329 11.11 -3.30 -20.03
C LEU A 329 10.73 -2.37 -18.86
N PHE A 330 11.74 -1.71 -18.30
CA PHE A 330 11.54 -0.75 -17.23
C PHE A 330 11.33 0.66 -17.79
N PRO A 331 10.50 1.50 -17.15
CA PRO A 331 10.45 2.92 -17.45
C PRO A 331 11.85 3.55 -17.38
N GLU A 332 12.24 4.29 -18.41
CA GLU A 332 13.63 4.74 -18.65
C GLU A 332 14.22 5.67 -17.57
N ASP A 333 13.42 6.23 -16.66
CA ASP A 333 13.85 7.25 -15.69
C ASP A 333 14.24 6.70 -14.29
N ASP A 334 13.96 5.44 -13.95
CA ASP A 334 14.04 4.96 -12.54
C ASP A 334 14.81 3.64 -12.33
N VAL A 335 15.67 3.22 -13.27
CA VAL A 335 16.37 1.93 -13.15
C VAL A 335 17.76 2.08 -12.52
N PRO A 336 18.05 1.42 -11.38
CA PRO A 336 19.43 1.21 -10.95
C PRO A 336 20.20 0.50 -12.06
N GLU A 337 21.33 1.08 -12.52
CA GLU A 337 22.08 0.60 -13.70
C GLU A 337 22.45 -0.90 -13.66
N LYS A 338 22.46 -1.51 -12.47
CA LYS A 338 22.80 -2.92 -12.23
C LYS A 338 21.69 -3.89 -12.67
N ALA A 339 20.42 -3.62 -12.32
CA ALA A 339 19.28 -4.48 -12.68
C ALA A 339 19.08 -4.59 -14.20
N CYS A 340 19.31 -3.48 -14.92
CA CYS A 340 19.23 -3.42 -16.38
C CYS A 340 20.28 -4.28 -17.10
N ARG A 341 21.49 -4.43 -16.55
CA ARG A 341 22.59 -5.15 -17.21
C ARG A 341 22.36 -6.66 -17.17
N ASN A 342 21.98 -7.18 -16.00
CA ASN A 342 21.86 -8.62 -15.78
C ASN A 342 20.61 -9.21 -16.46
N LEU A 343 19.50 -8.47 -16.53
CA LEU A 343 18.32 -8.90 -17.30
C LEU A 343 18.56 -8.93 -18.82
N GLN A 344 19.40 -8.02 -19.33
CA GLN A 344 19.82 -8.07 -20.73
C GLN A 344 20.75 -9.26 -21.00
N GLU A 345 21.58 -9.65 -20.03
CA GLU A 345 22.40 -10.85 -20.09
C GLU A 345 21.54 -12.12 -20.08
N ASP A 346 20.55 -12.22 -19.18
CA ASP A 346 19.56 -13.31 -19.18
C ASP A 346 18.77 -13.41 -20.48
N ARG A 347 18.40 -12.26 -21.07
CA ARG A 347 17.73 -12.22 -22.38
C ARG A 347 18.66 -12.68 -23.50
N ARG A 348 19.95 -12.36 -23.43
CA ARG A 348 20.97 -12.86 -24.37
C ARG A 348 21.16 -14.35 -24.18
N GLU A 349 21.20 -14.85 -22.95
CA GLU A 349 21.31 -16.28 -22.66
C GLU A 349 20.10 -17.07 -23.14
N ARG A 350 18.87 -16.63 -22.85
CA ARG A 350 17.63 -17.28 -23.30
C ARG A 350 17.54 -17.28 -24.84
N LYS A 351 17.99 -16.21 -25.51
CA LYS A 351 18.07 -16.16 -26.98
C LYS A 351 19.18 -17.07 -27.54
N THR A 352 20.29 -17.25 -26.83
CA THR A 352 21.41 -18.12 -27.25
C THR A 352 21.06 -19.60 -27.04
N LYS A 353 20.40 -19.94 -25.92
CA LYS A 353 19.87 -21.29 -25.62
C LYS A 353 18.80 -21.73 -26.62
N LYS A 354 18.01 -20.80 -27.18
CA LYS A 354 17.05 -21.06 -28.27
C LYS A 354 17.68 -21.18 -29.67
N ARG A 355 18.98 -20.84 -29.82
CA ARG A 355 19.70 -20.80 -31.12
C ARG A 355 20.77 -21.88 -31.29
N LEU A 356 20.97 -22.77 -30.32
CA LEU A 356 21.88 -23.90 -30.46
C LEU A 356 21.25 -25.01 -31.33
N PRO A 357 21.87 -25.42 -32.46
CA PRO A 357 21.35 -26.50 -33.29
C PRO A 357 21.65 -27.87 -32.67
N LYS A 358 20.68 -28.79 -32.73
CA LYS A 358 20.89 -30.24 -32.59
C LYS A 358 21.77 -30.72 -33.75
N SER A 359 23.08 -30.83 -33.55
CA SER A 359 23.94 -31.63 -34.44
C SER A 359 25.19 -32.11 -33.72
N ALA A 360 25.06 -33.21 -32.98
CA ALA A 360 26.18 -34.06 -32.61
C ALA A 360 25.66 -35.49 -32.45
N LEU A 361 25.47 -36.17 -33.57
CA LEU A 361 25.45 -37.63 -33.69
C LEU A 361 25.37 -37.97 -35.18
N GLN A 362 26.52 -38.20 -35.80
CA GLN A 362 26.69 -39.27 -36.79
C GLN A 362 28.16 -39.39 -37.18
N ASN A 363 28.76 -40.51 -36.80
CA ASN A 363 29.84 -41.15 -37.54
C ASN A 363 29.56 -42.65 -37.50
N LYS A 364 29.16 -43.23 -38.64
CA LYS A 364 29.83 -44.35 -39.31
C LYS A 364 28.99 -44.91 -40.47
N ALA A 365 29.56 -44.74 -41.67
CA ALA A 365 29.75 -45.67 -42.79
C ALA A 365 28.65 -46.70 -43.18
N GLY A 366 28.34 -46.75 -44.49
CA GLY A 366 27.71 -47.93 -45.11
C GLY A 366 27.19 -47.79 -46.55
N LYS A 367 28.11 -47.82 -47.52
CA LYS A 367 28.09 -48.34 -48.92
C LYS A 367 26.78 -48.94 -49.55
N GLY A 368 26.57 -48.62 -50.84
CA GLY A 368 25.80 -49.36 -51.87
C GLY A 368 24.34 -48.89 -52.06
N GLY A 369 23.71 -48.79 -53.23
CA GLY A 369 23.98 -49.06 -54.65
C GLY A 369 22.68 -48.80 -55.44
N GLU A 370 22.82 -48.44 -56.73
CA GLU A 370 21.88 -48.56 -57.89
C GLU A 370 20.43 -48.00 -57.90
N GLU A 371 20.15 -47.27 -59.01
CA GLU A 371 18.93 -47.18 -59.86
C GLU A 371 17.60 -46.68 -59.21
N ASP A 372 16.71 -45.89 -59.82
CA ASP A 372 16.45 -45.58 -61.23
C ASP A 372 15.52 -44.34 -61.37
N SER A 373 15.60 -43.67 -62.53
CA SER A 373 14.58 -42.88 -63.28
C SER A 373 13.67 -41.80 -62.61
N CYS A 374 13.66 -40.57 -63.14
CA CYS A 374 12.74 -40.13 -64.22
C CYS A 374 12.77 -38.59 -64.48
N ALA A 375 13.03 -38.26 -65.75
CA ALA A 375 12.63 -37.10 -66.60
C ALA A 375 12.08 -35.81 -65.95
N ASP A 376 12.74 -34.66 -66.15
CA ASP A 376 12.65 -33.73 -67.31
C ASP A 376 11.42 -32.80 -67.28
N LEU A 377 11.66 -31.48 -67.22
CA LEU A 377 11.25 -30.51 -68.24
C LEU A 377 11.74 -29.09 -67.89
N SER A 378 12.41 -28.48 -68.86
CA SER A 378 12.97 -27.13 -68.85
C SER A 378 11.99 -26.08 -69.40
N SER A 379 12.15 -24.82 -68.97
CA SER A 379 12.18 -23.58 -69.78
C SER A 379 11.95 -22.38 -68.83
N GLY A 380 12.67 -21.26 -68.85
CA GLY A 380 13.62 -20.70 -69.81
C GLY A 380 13.07 -19.40 -70.41
N ALA A 381 13.44 -18.24 -69.84
CA ALA A 381 13.63 -16.90 -70.46
C ALA A 381 13.50 -15.80 -69.36
N GLU A 382 14.55 -15.05 -68.96
CA GLU A 382 15.20 -13.89 -69.66
C GLU A 382 14.25 -12.70 -69.91
N ARG A 383 14.58 -11.41 -69.75
CA ARG A 383 15.68 -10.59 -69.18
C ARG A 383 15.28 -9.10 -69.38
N MET A 384 16.05 -8.18 -68.79
CA MET A 384 16.18 -6.72 -69.04
C MET A 384 15.18 -5.75 -68.37
N ALA A 385 15.49 -4.46 -68.12
CA ALA A 385 16.66 -3.71 -67.59
C ALA A 385 16.36 -2.20 -67.76
N ARG A 386 16.59 -1.41 -66.69
CA ARG A 386 17.11 -0.01 -66.61
C ARG A 386 16.74 1.10 -67.62
N ARG A 387 16.39 2.29 -67.08
CA ARG A 387 17.04 3.65 -67.20
C ARG A 387 16.08 4.71 -66.60
N GLN A 388 16.37 5.61 -65.65
CA GLN A 388 17.35 6.72 -65.43
C GLN A 388 17.19 8.01 -66.30
N GLY A 389 16.93 9.13 -65.60
CA GLY A 389 17.32 10.56 -65.90
C GLY A 389 16.42 11.35 -66.87
N SER A 390 16.22 12.68 -66.84
CA SER A 390 16.69 13.83 -66.02
C SER A 390 16.14 15.15 -66.65
N GLY A 391 15.79 16.18 -65.84
CA GLY A 391 15.72 17.67 -66.08
C GLY A 391 15.07 18.27 -67.36
N ALA A 392 14.71 19.56 -67.50
CA ALA A 392 14.52 20.76 -66.68
C ALA A 392 13.93 21.89 -67.59
N GLU A 393 13.51 23.03 -66.98
CA GLU A 393 13.22 24.39 -67.54
C GLU A 393 11.79 24.76 -68.02
N ARG A 394 11.23 25.99 -67.83
CA ARG A 394 11.37 27.13 -66.87
C ARG A 394 10.35 28.27 -67.18
N ALA A 395 10.29 29.27 -66.29
CA ALA A 395 9.73 30.66 -66.33
C ALA A 395 8.23 30.83 -65.96
N GLY A 396 7.77 31.68 -65.01
CA GLY A 396 8.20 32.96 -64.38
C GLY A 396 7.06 34.01 -64.60
N PRO A 397 6.81 35.12 -63.82
CA PRO A 397 7.66 35.93 -62.89
C PRO A 397 7.00 36.25 -61.48
N GLN A 398 7.70 36.52 -60.36
CA GLN A 398 8.44 37.71 -59.81
C GLN A 398 7.52 38.93 -59.47
N GLU A 399 7.43 39.47 -58.23
CA GLU A 399 8.41 40.28 -57.47
C GLU A 399 8.24 40.27 -55.92
N GLN A 400 9.33 40.60 -55.21
CA GLN A 400 9.51 40.89 -53.76
C GLN A 400 9.67 42.44 -53.55
N PRO A 401 10.21 43.05 -52.45
CA PRO A 401 10.69 42.57 -51.12
C PRO A 401 10.35 43.46 -49.89
N GLY A 402 10.76 43.02 -48.69
CA GLY A 402 11.16 43.94 -47.61
C GLY A 402 11.01 43.44 -46.17
N GLY A 403 12.06 42.86 -45.59
CA GLY A 403 12.30 42.92 -44.12
C GLY A 403 12.91 44.29 -43.73
N PRO A 404 13.17 44.62 -42.44
CA PRO A 404 13.95 43.76 -41.54
C PRO A 404 13.57 43.79 -40.03
N ALA A 405 14.33 42.98 -39.30
CA ALA A 405 14.45 42.74 -37.88
C ALA A 405 14.27 43.92 -36.88
N GLY A 406 13.85 43.56 -35.65
CA GLY A 406 13.95 44.44 -34.48
C GLY A 406 13.63 43.74 -33.16
N ARG A 407 14.68 43.32 -32.44
CA ARG A 407 14.67 42.86 -31.05
C ARG A 407 14.08 43.93 -30.11
N GLY A 408 13.41 43.53 -29.01
CA GLY A 408 13.30 44.42 -27.86
C GLY A 408 12.20 44.19 -26.82
N ALA A 409 12.60 43.60 -25.69
CA ALA A 409 12.25 44.03 -24.32
C ALA A 409 10.81 43.88 -23.77
N ARG A 410 10.70 42.93 -22.83
CA ARG A 410 10.23 43.08 -21.43
C ARG A 410 9.29 44.27 -21.14
N LYS A 411 8.08 43.96 -20.61
CA LYS A 411 7.47 44.74 -19.50
C LYS A 411 6.44 43.92 -18.71
N ARG A 412 6.81 43.63 -17.46
CA ARG A 412 5.91 43.36 -16.33
C ARG A 412 4.93 44.53 -16.13
N ARG A 413 3.64 44.25 -15.97
CA ARG A 413 2.68 45.06 -15.19
C ARG A 413 1.59 44.13 -14.65
N ARG A 414 1.61 43.79 -13.36
CA ARG A 414 1.07 44.52 -12.19
C ARG A 414 -0.38 44.15 -11.87
N ARG A 415 -0.52 43.49 -10.72
CA ARG A 415 -1.68 43.38 -9.83
C ARG A 415 -2.59 44.61 -9.84
N ARG A 416 -3.90 44.38 -9.82
CA ARG A 416 -4.88 45.27 -9.17
C ARG A 416 -5.91 44.44 -8.40
N ARG A 417 -5.90 44.58 -7.08
CA ARG A 417 -7.09 44.45 -6.21
C ARG A 417 -8.01 45.65 -6.48
N PRO A 418 -9.30 45.53 -6.13
CA PRO A 418 -9.92 46.58 -5.32
C PRO A 418 -10.44 46.08 -3.98
N ARG A 419 -10.59 47.05 -3.07
CA ARG A 419 -10.99 46.94 -1.66
C ARG A 419 -12.51 46.79 -1.48
N ALA A 420 -12.82 46.33 -0.28
CA ALA A 420 -14.08 46.31 0.46
C ALA A 420 -15.07 47.49 0.27
N GLY A 421 -16.35 47.14 0.42
CA GLY A 421 -17.27 47.83 1.33
C GLY A 421 -18.57 48.36 0.72
N ALA A 422 -19.71 47.70 1.01
CA ALA A 422 -20.97 48.37 1.35
C ALA A 422 -22.02 47.37 1.87
N ARG A 423 -22.63 47.74 3.00
CA ARG A 423 -23.79 47.14 3.67
C ARG A 423 -25.10 47.44 2.92
N ALA A 424 -26.06 46.52 2.99
CA ALA A 424 -27.50 46.77 3.20
C ALA A 424 -28.19 45.42 3.49
N LYS A 425 -28.69 45.19 4.72
CA LYS A 425 -30.10 45.22 5.14
C LYS A 425 -30.99 44.20 4.40
N VAL A 426 -31.62 43.28 5.16
CA VAL A 426 -33.07 42.99 5.11
C VAL A 426 -33.46 41.99 6.22
N THR A 427 -34.40 42.46 7.05
CA THR A 427 -35.48 41.83 7.83
C THR A 427 -35.24 40.77 8.91
N ASP A 428 -35.44 41.27 10.13
CA ASP A 428 -36.06 40.66 11.31
C ASP A 428 -37.44 40.02 11.02
N CYS A 429 -37.71 38.84 11.60
CA CYS A 429 -39.04 38.26 11.79
C CYS A 429 -39.01 37.17 12.88
N GLN A 430 -39.27 37.62 14.11
CA GLN A 430 -39.99 37.01 15.24
C GLN A 430 -40.38 35.51 15.24
N ASP A 431 -39.97 34.87 16.33
CA ASP A 431 -40.76 34.07 17.30
C ASP A 431 -41.98 33.27 16.78
N LEU A 432 -41.86 31.92 16.82
CA LEU A 432 -42.98 31.04 17.11
C LEU A 432 -42.57 29.88 18.03
N ARG A 433 -42.83 30.09 19.32
CA ARG A 433 -42.95 29.03 20.35
C ARG A 433 -44.20 28.19 20.05
N MET A 434 -44.04 26.91 19.71
CA MET A 434 -45.14 25.94 19.70
C MET A 434 -45.13 25.07 20.95
N ARG A 435 -46.26 25.15 21.65
CA ARG A 435 -46.58 24.56 22.95
C ARG A 435 -46.63 23.03 22.88
N ARG A 436 -45.99 22.38 23.85
CA ARG A 436 -46.24 20.97 24.21
C ARG A 436 -47.65 20.84 24.80
N ARG A 437 -48.47 19.94 24.23
CA ARG A 437 -49.73 19.46 24.82
C ARG A 437 -49.43 18.27 25.75
N GLN A 438 -49.85 18.37 27.01
CA GLN A 438 -49.97 17.25 27.95
C GLN A 438 -51.33 16.56 27.75
N PRO A 439 -51.43 15.23 27.93
CA PRO A 439 -52.71 14.54 28.06
C PRO A 439 -53.24 14.62 29.52
N PRO A 440 -54.57 14.48 29.72
CA PRO A 440 -55.19 14.71 31.02
C PRO A 440 -55.04 13.52 31.97
N ARG A 441 -54.87 13.83 33.25
CA ARG A 441 -55.08 12.93 34.38
C ARG A 441 -56.58 12.66 34.53
N SER A 442 -56.99 11.40 34.43
CA SER A 442 -58.23 10.90 35.00
C SER A 442 -57.97 10.47 36.45
N GLY A 443 -58.72 11.06 37.39
CA GLY A 443 -58.80 10.58 38.76
C GLY A 443 -59.90 9.55 38.90
N LYS A 444 -59.64 8.52 39.70
CA LYS A 444 -60.48 8.05 40.80
C LYS A 444 -59.58 7.38 41.82
#